data_AF-A0A836QV10-F1
#
_entry.id   AF-A0A836QV10-F1
#
_cell.length_a   1.000
_cell.length_b   1.000
_cell.length_c   1.000
_cell.angle_alpha   90.00
_cell.angle_beta   90.00
_cell.angle_gamma   90.00
#
_symmetry.space_group_name_H-M   'P 1'
#
loop_
_entity.id
_entity.type
_entity.pdbx_description
1 polymer ?
#
loop_
_entity_poly.entity_id
_entity_poly.type
_entity_poly.pdbx_seq_one_letter_code
_entity_poly.pdbx_strand_id
1 'polypeptide(L)'
;MSKDIPVKNIVSVFSLPEAKTEFESPSQNTMIMIVNLSLESLGDFETIPDEVKKLRNIVSNETKSNNNLTVLVGGPGGLFADLIKVFQSIDGLLLTVTVVLVLVLLLIIYKSPVTALLPLIVVGIVFQVSQGIIAWIDQSTGDFLKVNGQSIGIMTVVLFGSGTDYCLFISSRFKEELAKTKDKHEAMKKTMIGVGGAVTSAGFTIIVASSILLLCILKSYQSLGPVIGIAVFLMLIAALTLVPSLMCIMGRFSFFPVNYNKKFKLITSIIFPFYAVIAIFQILYHYIYAKHKKNVNKNNEGQYAIIAKWVINKPITTLIITCSILLTMFTGLINAKPTYDQLASLPNNADSVKSFELLREGFNPGELAPVEVYVD
;
A
#
# COMPACT_ATOMS: atom_id res chain seq x y z
N MET A 1 -23.76 -33.60 7.48
CA MET A 1 -22.55 -32.97 6.94
C MET A 1 -22.97 -32.13 5.75
N SER A 2 -22.90 -30.80 5.86
CA SER A 2 -23.29 -29.92 4.75
C SER A 2 -22.40 -30.20 3.53
N LYS A 3 -23.02 -30.21 2.34
CA LYS A 3 -22.38 -30.38 1.02
C LYS A 3 -21.48 -29.20 0.61
N ASP A 4 -21.26 -28.23 1.49
CA ASP A 4 -20.71 -26.91 1.12
C ASP A 4 -19.22 -26.71 1.38
N ILE A 5 -18.51 -27.68 1.98
CA ILE A 5 -17.05 -27.62 2.19
C ILE A 5 -16.40 -28.83 1.52
N PRO A 6 -15.39 -28.64 0.65
CA PRO A 6 -14.69 -29.73 0.00
C PRO A 6 -13.77 -30.43 1.01
N VAL A 7 -14.32 -31.24 1.92
CA VAL A 7 -13.51 -32.04 2.85
C VAL A 7 -13.11 -33.34 2.15
N LYS A 8 -11.81 -33.59 2.00
CA LYS A 8 -11.27 -34.84 1.44
C LYS A 8 -11.32 -35.96 2.48
N ASN A 9 -10.75 -35.72 3.65
CA ASN A 9 -10.84 -36.62 4.79
C ASN A 9 -10.58 -35.87 6.11
N ILE A 10 -10.94 -36.51 7.22
CA ILE A 10 -10.69 -36.04 8.57
C ILE A 10 -9.87 -37.11 9.28
N VAL A 11 -8.74 -36.71 9.84
CA VAL A 11 -7.83 -37.56 10.62
C VAL A 11 -7.83 -37.09 12.07
N SER A 12 -8.13 -37.99 12.99
CA SER A 12 -8.19 -37.76 14.43
C SER A 12 -7.95 -39.07 15.20
N VAL A 13 -7.89 -39.00 16.53
CA VAL A 13 -7.85 -40.19 17.40
C VAL A 13 -9.00 -41.18 17.15
N PHE A 14 -10.15 -40.70 16.67
CA PHE A 14 -11.32 -41.54 16.41
C PHE A 14 -11.21 -42.31 15.09
N SER A 15 -10.49 -41.76 14.10
CA SER A 15 -10.25 -42.41 12.81
C SER A 15 -8.99 -43.26 12.79
N LEU A 16 -7.97 -42.89 13.58
CA LEU A 16 -6.71 -43.61 13.76
C LEU A 16 -6.40 -43.75 15.25
N PRO A 17 -6.99 -44.76 15.93
CA PRO A 17 -6.75 -45.00 17.36
C PRO A 17 -5.29 -45.34 17.68
N GLU A 18 -4.55 -45.89 16.72
CA GLU A 18 -3.14 -46.27 16.85
C GLU A 18 -2.22 -45.05 17.02
N ALA A 19 -2.61 -43.87 16.53
CA ALA A 19 -1.86 -42.62 16.62
C ALA A 19 -2.32 -41.72 17.79
N LYS A 20 -2.95 -42.30 18.82
CA LYS A 20 -3.54 -41.56 19.94
C LYS A 20 -2.54 -40.61 20.63
N THR A 21 -1.29 -41.02 20.79
CA THR A 21 -0.24 -40.22 21.43
C THR A 21 0.20 -39.01 20.61
N GLU A 22 -0.13 -38.95 19.31
CA GLU A 22 0.18 -37.82 18.44
C GLU A 22 -0.98 -36.81 18.38
N PHE A 23 -2.21 -37.30 18.50
CA PHE A 23 -3.42 -36.46 18.40
C PHE A 23 -3.98 -36.00 19.74
N GLU A 24 -3.57 -36.61 20.86
CA GLU A 24 -4.05 -36.26 22.19
C GLU A 24 -2.88 -35.90 23.11
N SER A 25 -3.01 -34.76 23.80
CA SER A 25 -2.02 -34.33 24.79
C SER A 25 -1.81 -35.39 25.88
N PRO A 26 -0.60 -35.49 26.48
CA PRO A 26 -0.35 -36.36 27.62
C PRO A 26 -1.31 -36.14 28.80
N SER A 27 -1.79 -34.90 28.97
CA SER A 27 -2.75 -34.50 30.00
C SER A 27 -4.22 -34.79 29.65
N GLN A 28 -4.50 -35.32 28.45
CA GLN A 28 -5.83 -35.64 27.92
C GLN A 28 -6.81 -34.46 27.89
N ASN A 29 -6.30 -33.22 27.98
CA ASN A 29 -7.11 -32.00 27.99
C ASN A 29 -7.18 -31.33 26.61
N THR A 30 -6.25 -31.65 25.72
CA THR A 30 -6.13 -31.09 24.37
C THR A 30 -6.08 -32.19 23.33
N MET A 31 -6.80 -32.00 22.21
CA MET A 31 -6.82 -32.91 21.08
C MET A 31 -6.69 -32.16 19.75
N ILE A 32 -5.98 -32.76 18.80
CA ILE A 32 -5.82 -32.27 17.43
C ILE A 32 -6.69 -33.13 16.49
N MET A 33 -7.38 -32.46 15.57
CA MET A 33 -8.07 -33.07 14.45
C MET A 33 -7.60 -32.40 13.17
N ILE A 34 -7.05 -33.19 12.24
CA ILE A 34 -6.60 -32.72 10.93
C ILE A 34 -7.76 -32.86 9.96
N VAL A 35 -8.22 -31.73 9.42
CA VAL A 35 -9.22 -31.72 8.36
C VAL A 35 -8.50 -31.41 7.05
N ASN A 36 -8.35 -32.42 6.19
CA ASN A 36 -7.78 -32.20 4.86
C ASN A 36 -8.89 -31.77 3.92
N LEU A 37 -8.73 -30.59 3.34
CA LEU A 37 -9.61 -30.08 2.31
C LEU A 37 -9.19 -30.65 0.95
N SER A 38 -10.15 -31.08 0.14
CA SER A 38 -9.95 -31.46 -1.25
C SER A 38 -9.67 -30.21 -2.05
N LEU A 39 -8.41 -30.07 -2.41
CA LEU A 39 -7.81 -28.89 -2.98
C LEU A 39 -7.55 -29.08 -4.50
N GLU A 40 -8.41 -29.84 -5.19
CA GLU A 40 -8.35 -30.01 -6.66
C GLU A 40 -8.43 -28.68 -7.44
N SER A 41 -8.75 -27.56 -6.77
CA SER A 41 -8.72 -26.19 -7.31
C SER A 41 -7.62 -25.28 -6.72
N LEU A 42 -6.43 -25.80 -6.38
CA LEU A 42 -5.25 -24.99 -5.98
C LEU A 42 -4.71 -24.04 -7.07
N GLY A 43 -5.44 -23.84 -8.16
CA GLY A 43 -5.28 -22.67 -9.02
C GLY A 43 -5.63 -21.37 -8.29
N ASP A 44 -6.57 -21.38 -7.33
CA ASP A 44 -7.02 -20.19 -6.59
C ASP A 44 -6.74 -20.31 -5.08
N PHE A 45 -5.49 -20.05 -4.70
CA PHE A 45 -5.10 -19.80 -3.30
C PHE A 45 -5.94 -18.70 -2.62
N GLU A 46 -6.66 -17.89 -3.40
CA GLU A 46 -7.59 -16.84 -2.93
C GLU A 46 -8.82 -17.36 -2.19
N THR A 47 -9.24 -18.61 -2.44
CA THR A 47 -10.48 -19.18 -1.85
C THR A 47 -10.27 -19.80 -0.46
N ILE A 48 -9.02 -20.05 -0.06
CA ILE A 48 -8.66 -20.67 1.21
C ILE A 48 -9.25 -19.93 2.43
N PRO A 49 -9.19 -18.59 2.52
CA PRO A 49 -9.75 -17.86 3.66
C PRO A 49 -11.25 -18.07 3.83
N ASP A 50 -11.99 -18.14 2.72
CA ASP A 50 -13.45 -18.33 2.75
C ASP A 50 -13.82 -19.76 3.17
N GLU A 51 -13.10 -20.76 2.69
CA GLU A 51 -13.32 -22.16 3.10
C GLU A 51 -12.97 -22.38 4.57
N VAL A 52 -11.85 -21.85 5.05
CA VAL A 52 -11.49 -21.89 6.49
C VAL A 52 -12.53 -21.16 7.33
N LYS A 53 -13.06 -20.03 6.86
CA LYS A 53 -14.12 -19.28 7.54
C LYS A 53 -15.43 -20.07 7.62
N LYS A 54 -15.82 -20.78 6.55
CA LYS A 54 -16.98 -21.69 6.58
C LYS A 54 -16.76 -22.78 7.63
N LEU A 55 -15.56 -23.39 7.66
CA LEU A 55 -15.22 -24.43 8.62
C LEU A 55 -15.29 -23.92 10.07
N ARG A 56 -14.72 -22.73 10.33
CA ARG A 56 -14.84 -22.05 11.64
C ARG A 56 -16.27 -21.78 12.06
N ASN A 57 -17.13 -21.37 11.13
CA ASN A 57 -18.54 -21.12 11.42
C ASN A 57 -19.29 -22.41 11.77
N ILE A 58 -19.05 -23.51 11.05
CA ILE A 58 -19.66 -24.81 11.36
C ILE A 58 -19.21 -25.26 12.75
N VAL A 59 -17.90 -25.28 13.00
CA VAL A 59 -17.33 -25.68 14.28
C VAL A 59 -17.90 -24.83 15.42
N SER A 60 -17.90 -23.51 15.26
CA SER A 60 -18.43 -22.58 16.29
C SER A 60 -19.92 -22.78 16.55
N ASN A 61 -20.72 -23.15 15.54
CA ASN A 61 -22.15 -23.36 15.72
C ASN A 61 -22.45 -24.68 16.43
N GLU A 62 -21.71 -25.73 16.14
CA GLU A 62 -21.85 -27.04 16.82
C GLU A 62 -21.34 -26.97 18.27
N THR A 63 -20.32 -26.16 18.55
CA THR A 63 -19.69 -26.09 19.88
C THR A 63 -20.33 -25.07 20.82
N LYS A 64 -21.09 -24.09 20.31
CA LYS A 64 -21.84 -23.11 21.12
C LYS A 64 -22.77 -23.73 22.17
N SER A 65 -23.20 -24.97 21.97
CA SER A 65 -24.06 -25.69 22.91
C SER A 65 -23.30 -26.20 24.16
N ASN A 66 -21.96 -26.25 24.12
CA ASN A 66 -21.14 -26.90 25.13
C ASN A 66 -20.12 -25.93 25.75
N ASN A 67 -20.44 -25.38 26.92
CA ASN A 67 -19.61 -24.34 27.58
C ASN A 67 -18.21 -24.81 28.02
N ASN A 68 -17.96 -26.12 28.07
CA ASN A 68 -16.70 -26.67 28.55
C ASN A 68 -15.73 -27.03 27.41
N LEU A 69 -16.11 -26.82 26.14
CA LEU A 69 -15.32 -27.23 24.99
C LEU A 69 -14.91 -26.02 24.14
N THR A 70 -13.62 -25.67 24.18
CA THR A 70 -13.04 -24.67 23.30
C THR A 70 -12.51 -25.35 22.04
N VAL A 71 -13.09 -25.07 20.88
CA VAL A 71 -12.61 -25.59 19.59
C VAL A 71 -12.15 -24.44 18.72
N LEU A 72 -10.89 -24.50 18.28
CA LEU A 72 -10.25 -23.49 17.45
C LEU A 72 -9.77 -24.13 16.15
N VAL A 73 -9.82 -23.36 15.07
CA VAL A 73 -9.37 -23.82 13.74
C VAL A 73 -8.09 -23.09 13.37
N GLY A 74 -6.98 -23.82 13.48
CA GLY A 74 -5.64 -23.35 13.16
C GLY A 74 -4.92 -24.23 12.15
N GLY A 75 -3.64 -24.50 12.41
CA GLY A 75 -2.75 -25.24 11.50
C GLY A 75 -2.31 -24.42 10.28
N PRO A 76 -1.56 -25.01 9.33
CA PRO A 76 -1.01 -24.29 8.17
C PRO A 76 -2.10 -23.59 7.32
N GLY A 77 -3.24 -24.25 7.10
CA GLY A 77 -4.37 -23.66 6.37
C GLY A 77 -5.05 -22.53 7.12
N GLY A 78 -5.25 -22.67 8.44
CA GLY A 78 -5.81 -21.62 9.29
C GLY A 78 -4.89 -20.41 9.42
N LEU A 79 -3.58 -20.65 9.56
CA LEU A 79 -2.54 -19.62 9.62
C LEU A 79 -2.50 -18.81 8.32
N PHE A 80 -2.52 -19.51 7.18
CA PHE A 80 -2.53 -18.88 5.86
C PHE A 80 -3.80 -18.06 5.64
N ALA A 81 -4.97 -18.60 6.01
CA ALA A 81 -6.25 -17.89 5.95
C ALA A 81 -6.26 -16.63 6.84
N ASP A 82 -5.73 -16.71 8.06
CA ASP A 82 -5.63 -15.54 8.95
C ASP A 82 -4.67 -14.49 8.42
N LEU A 83 -3.54 -14.90 7.84
CA LEU A 83 -2.58 -14.00 7.22
C LEU A 83 -3.22 -13.26 6.03
N ILE A 84 -3.87 -13.97 5.11
CA ILE A 84 -4.61 -13.34 4.00
C ILE A 84 -5.73 -12.44 4.51
N LYS A 85 -6.51 -12.90 5.49
CA LYS A 85 -7.61 -12.12 6.06
C LYS A 85 -7.12 -10.81 6.66
N VAL A 86 -5.98 -10.80 7.35
CA VAL A 86 -5.37 -9.56 7.85
C VAL A 86 -5.06 -8.61 6.69
N PHE A 87 -4.48 -9.09 5.59
CA PHE A 87 -4.23 -8.25 4.42
C PHE A 87 -5.52 -7.77 3.73
N GLN A 88 -6.53 -8.63 3.54
CA GLN A 88 -7.78 -8.28 2.84
C GLN A 88 -8.73 -7.42 3.67
N SER A 89 -8.84 -7.65 4.98
CA SER A 89 -9.72 -6.86 5.88
C SER A 89 -9.33 -5.38 5.95
N ILE A 90 -8.14 -5.08 5.44
CA ILE A 90 -7.50 -3.80 5.47
C ILE A 90 -7.67 -3.06 4.12
N ASP A 91 -7.91 -3.76 3.01
CA ASP A 91 -7.86 -3.15 1.68
C ASP A 91 -8.88 -2.04 1.44
N GLY A 92 -10.16 -2.24 1.79
CA GLY A 92 -11.19 -1.21 1.55
C GLY A 92 -11.02 0.04 2.41
N LEU A 93 -10.72 -0.14 3.70
CA LEU A 93 -10.54 0.96 4.65
C LEU A 93 -9.19 1.66 4.43
N LEU A 94 -8.08 0.94 4.24
CA LEU A 94 -6.80 1.57 3.95
C LEU A 94 -6.79 2.26 2.60
N LEU A 95 -7.37 1.69 1.55
CA LEU A 95 -7.43 2.38 0.25
C LEU A 95 -8.20 3.69 0.41
N THR A 96 -9.36 3.66 1.08
CA THR A 96 -10.15 4.87 1.33
C THR A 96 -9.38 5.89 2.18
N VAL A 97 -8.79 5.46 3.30
CA VAL A 97 -8.00 6.34 4.19
C VAL A 97 -6.78 6.90 3.47
N THR A 98 -6.08 6.10 2.67
CA THR A 98 -4.88 6.52 1.93
C THR A 98 -5.25 7.52 0.84
N VAL A 99 -6.32 7.28 0.06
CA VAL A 99 -6.80 8.22 -0.95
C VAL A 99 -7.25 9.53 -0.30
N VAL A 100 -7.96 9.47 0.83
CA VAL A 100 -8.37 10.66 1.58
C VAL A 100 -7.16 11.41 2.13
N LEU A 101 -6.18 10.70 2.70
CA LEU A 101 -4.96 11.28 3.24
C LEU A 101 -4.14 11.96 2.14
N VAL A 102 -3.90 11.28 1.02
CA VAL A 102 -3.21 11.83 -0.15
C VAL A 102 -3.98 13.04 -0.68
N LEU A 103 -5.30 12.96 -0.81
CA LEU A 103 -6.13 14.09 -1.23
C LEU A 103 -5.97 15.29 -0.28
N VAL A 104 -5.99 15.07 1.04
CA VAL A 104 -5.79 16.13 2.04
C VAL A 104 -4.39 16.74 1.93
N LEU A 105 -3.34 15.91 1.78
CA LEU A 105 -1.97 16.39 1.59
C LEU A 105 -1.84 17.21 0.29
N LEU A 106 -2.40 16.73 -0.82
CA LEU A 106 -2.40 17.46 -2.09
C LEU A 106 -3.18 18.78 -1.96
N LEU A 107 -4.33 18.79 -1.28
CA LEU A 107 -5.09 20.02 -1.02
C LEU A 107 -4.28 21.05 -0.23
N ILE A 108 -3.51 20.60 0.78
CA ILE A 108 -2.62 21.46 1.58
C ILE A 108 -1.49 22.01 0.71
N ILE A 109 -0.85 21.18 -0.11
CA ILE A 109 0.30 21.55 -0.95
C ILE A 109 -0.11 22.51 -2.07
N TYR A 110 -1.11 22.13 -2.88
CA TYR A 110 -1.47 22.86 -4.09
C TYR A 110 -2.32 24.10 -3.84
N LYS A 111 -2.98 24.17 -2.68
CA LYS A 111 -3.91 25.27 -2.31
C LYS A 111 -5.03 25.50 -3.33
N SER A 112 -5.23 24.54 -4.25
CA SER A 112 -6.22 24.52 -5.32
C SER A 112 -6.76 23.09 -5.45
N PRO A 113 -8.07 22.88 -5.20
CA PRO A 113 -8.67 21.54 -5.29
C PRO A 113 -8.64 20.94 -6.69
N VAL A 114 -8.75 21.80 -7.71
CA VAL A 114 -8.72 21.39 -9.10
C VAL A 114 -7.34 20.86 -9.48
N THR A 115 -6.27 21.51 -8.99
CA THR A 115 -4.90 21.02 -9.19
C THR A 115 -4.59 19.78 -8.36
N ALA A 116 -5.22 19.64 -7.17
CA ALA A 116 -5.03 18.48 -6.30
C ALA A 116 -5.73 17.21 -6.82
N LEU A 117 -6.86 17.35 -7.52
CA LEU A 117 -7.62 16.21 -8.04
C LEU A 117 -7.03 15.62 -9.32
N LEU A 118 -6.35 16.45 -10.12
CA LEU A 118 -5.74 16.02 -11.40
C LEU A 118 -4.72 14.88 -11.21
N PRO A 119 -3.72 14.97 -10.30
CA PRO A 119 -2.81 13.87 -10.02
C PRO A 119 -3.54 12.59 -9.62
N LEU A 120 -4.58 12.70 -8.78
CA LEU A 120 -5.34 11.55 -8.29
C LEU A 120 -6.05 10.82 -9.44
N ILE A 121 -6.68 11.55 -10.35
CA ILE A 121 -7.36 10.98 -11.52
C ILE A 121 -6.35 10.33 -12.46
N VAL A 122 -5.26 11.03 -12.79
CA VAL A 122 -4.24 10.51 -13.71
C VAL A 122 -3.60 9.26 -13.16
N VAL A 123 -3.12 9.30 -11.92
CA VAL A 123 -2.50 8.15 -11.25
C VAL A 123 -3.51 7.00 -11.13
N GLY A 124 -4.77 7.28 -10.79
CA GLY A 124 -5.82 6.27 -10.71
C GLY A 124 -6.06 5.56 -12.05
N ILE A 125 -6.09 6.31 -13.17
CA ILE A 125 -6.20 5.72 -14.51
C ILE A 125 -4.98 4.85 -14.82
N VAL A 126 -3.78 5.38 -14.59
CA VAL A 126 -2.53 4.65 -14.85
C VAL A 126 -2.46 3.39 -13.97
N PHE A 127 -2.92 3.44 -12.73
CA PHE A 127 -2.98 2.30 -11.83
C PHE A 127 -3.83 1.18 -12.41
N GLN A 128 -5.05 1.48 -12.87
CA GLN A 128 -5.94 0.48 -13.46
C GLN A 128 -5.39 -0.10 -14.76
N VAL A 129 -4.81 0.75 -15.62
CA VAL A 129 -4.15 0.30 -16.86
C VAL A 129 -2.93 -0.57 -16.55
N SER A 130 -2.13 -0.21 -15.55
CA SER A 130 -0.96 -0.99 -15.12
C SER A 130 -1.39 -2.36 -14.61
N GLN A 131 -2.41 -2.41 -13.74
CA GLN A 131 -2.97 -3.67 -13.25
C GLN A 131 -3.43 -4.56 -14.41
N GLY A 132 -4.15 -4.01 -15.39
CA GLY A 132 -4.62 -4.76 -16.56
C GLY A 132 -3.48 -5.31 -17.42
N ILE A 133 -2.45 -4.50 -17.68
CA ILE A 133 -1.28 -4.93 -18.46
C ILE A 133 -0.48 -6.00 -17.71
N ILE A 134 -0.28 -5.82 -16.40
CA ILE A 134 0.45 -6.77 -15.56
C ILE A 134 -0.30 -8.10 -15.49
N ALA A 135 -1.62 -8.08 -15.29
CA ALA A 135 -2.45 -9.28 -15.29
C ALA A 135 -2.41 -10.00 -16.65
N TRP A 136 -2.35 -9.25 -17.75
CA TRP A 136 -2.19 -9.83 -19.09
C TRP A 136 -0.81 -10.47 -19.28
N ILE A 137 0.26 -9.86 -18.77
CA ILE A 137 1.62 -10.40 -18.81
C ILE A 137 1.75 -11.65 -17.94
N ASP A 138 1.17 -11.66 -16.75
CA ASP A 138 1.15 -12.81 -15.84
C ASP A 138 0.52 -14.04 -16.52
N GLN A 139 -0.67 -13.85 -17.11
CA GLN A 139 -1.35 -14.90 -17.88
C GLN A 139 -0.54 -15.38 -19.10
N SER A 140 0.22 -14.49 -19.74
CA SER A 140 0.96 -14.80 -20.98
C SER A 140 2.34 -15.43 -20.74
N THR A 141 2.98 -15.11 -19.61
CA THR A 141 4.37 -15.53 -19.32
C THR A 141 4.44 -16.76 -18.41
N GLY A 142 3.28 -17.27 -17.96
CA GLY A 142 3.20 -18.44 -17.10
C GLY A 142 3.88 -18.19 -15.75
N ASP A 143 4.84 -19.06 -15.39
CA ASP A 143 5.42 -19.12 -14.05
C ASP A 143 6.50 -18.05 -13.75
N PHE A 144 6.79 -17.17 -14.73
CA PHE A 144 7.85 -16.15 -14.67
C PHE A 144 7.43 -14.91 -13.88
N LEU A 145 6.15 -14.53 -13.90
CA LEU A 145 5.66 -13.28 -13.31
C LEU A 145 4.46 -13.49 -12.40
N LYS A 146 4.50 -14.49 -11.52
CA LYS A 146 3.46 -14.67 -10.50
C LYS A 146 3.38 -13.47 -9.58
N VAL A 147 2.39 -12.61 -9.82
CA VAL A 147 2.14 -11.41 -9.05
C VAL A 147 1.40 -11.80 -7.77
N ASN A 148 1.87 -11.29 -6.64
CA ASN A 148 1.18 -11.44 -5.37
C ASN A 148 0.64 -10.08 -4.88
N GLY A 149 -0.25 -10.11 -3.87
CA GLY A 149 -0.82 -8.90 -3.29
C GLY A 149 0.24 -7.93 -2.73
N GLN A 150 1.39 -8.44 -2.28
CA GLN A 150 2.51 -7.62 -1.82
C GLN A 150 3.08 -6.74 -2.94
N SER A 151 3.34 -7.31 -4.12
CA SER A 151 3.84 -6.58 -5.29
C SER A 151 2.86 -5.50 -5.74
N ILE A 152 1.56 -5.78 -5.74
CA ILE A 152 0.50 -4.80 -6.06
C ILE A 152 0.46 -3.66 -5.03
N GLY A 153 0.57 -3.97 -3.75
CA GLY A 153 0.58 -2.98 -2.67
C GLY A 153 1.76 -2.01 -2.81
N ILE A 154 2.96 -2.52 -3.03
CA ILE A 154 4.17 -1.69 -3.20
C ILE A 154 4.10 -0.87 -4.49
N MET A 155 3.63 -1.49 -5.59
CA MET A 155 3.38 -0.78 -6.85
C MET A 155 2.46 0.43 -6.63
N THR A 156 1.37 0.25 -5.89
CA THR A 156 0.40 1.32 -5.60
C THR A 156 1.09 2.50 -4.91
N VAL A 157 1.86 2.25 -3.85
CA VAL A 157 2.56 3.31 -3.11
C VAL A 157 3.56 4.05 -4.00
N VAL A 158 4.37 3.32 -4.78
CA VAL A 158 5.38 3.90 -5.67
C VAL A 158 4.73 4.70 -6.80
N LEU A 159 3.64 4.20 -7.37
CA LEU A 159 2.93 4.83 -8.47
C LEU A 159 2.25 6.12 -8.01
N PHE A 160 1.60 6.13 -6.85
CA PHE A 160 1.02 7.33 -6.27
C PHE A 160 2.09 8.35 -5.85
N GLY A 161 3.18 7.92 -5.22
CA GLY A 161 4.29 8.81 -4.86
C GLY A 161 4.91 9.47 -6.10
N SER A 162 5.47 8.67 -7.00
CA SER A 162 6.13 9.18 -8.20
C SER A 162 5.18 9.94 -9.13
N GLY A 163 3.96 9.43 -9.34
CA GLY A 163 2.99 10.06 -10.22
C GLY A 163 2.49 11.41 -9.70
N THR A 164 2.28 11.56 -8.39
CA THR A 164 1.93 12.86 -7.80
C THR A 164 3.07 13.86 -7.88
N ASP A 165 4.33 13.42 -7.69
CA ASP A 165 5.52 14.27 -7.84
C ASP A 165 5.72 14.75 -9.29
N TYR A 166 5.53 13.89 -10.28
CA TYR A 166 5.61 14.28 -11.69
C TYR A 166 4.55 15.31 -12.05
N CYS A 167 3.31 15.08 -11.60
CA CYS A 167 2.23 16.05 -11.79
C CYS A 167 2.55 17.37 -11.09
N LEU A 168 3.17 17.34 -9.91
CA LEU A 168 3.55 18.52 -9.14
C LEU A 168 4.59 19.37 -9.85
N PHE A 169 5.67 18.75 -10.32
CA PHE A 169 6.72 19.47 -11.02
C PHE A 169 6.19 20.12 -12.31
N ILE A 170 5.41 19.37 -13.09
CA ILE A 170 4.82 19.88 -14.33
C ILE A 170 3.82 21.00 -14.01
N SER A 171 2.94 20.80 -13.02
CA SER A 171 1.93 21.80 -12.63
C SER A 171 2.54 23.09 -12.12
N SER A 172 3.53 22.98 -11.23
CA SER A 172 4.21 24.13 -10.63
C SER A 172 4.89 24.96 -11.72
N ARG A 173 5.61 24.31 -12.64
CA ARG A 173 6.28 25.00 -13.73
C ARG A 173 5.29 25.59 -14.74
N PHE A 174 4.21 24.88 -15.05
CA PHE A 174 3.15 25.40 -15.92
C PHE A 174 2.50 26.65 -15.33
N LYS A 175 2.30 26.70 -14.00
CA LYS A 175 1.80 27.87 -13.30
C LYS A 175 2.73 29.07 -13.45
N GLU A 176 4.04 28.86 -13.30
CA GLU A 176 5.06 29.90 -13.49
C GLU A 176 5.07 30.45 -14.92
N GLU A 177 4.95 29.59 -15.92
CA GLU A 177 4.96 30.00 -17.33
C GLU A 177 3.64 30.66 -17.76
N LEU A 178 2.49 30.25 -17.22
CA LEU A 178 1.20 30.92 -17.42
C LEU A 178 1.13 32.33 -16.82
N ALA A 179 1.96 32.62 -15.81
CA ALA A 179 2.08 33.97 -15.27
C ALA A 179 2.81 34.92 -16.24
N LYS A 180 3.70 34.39 -17.08
CA LYS A 180 4.50 35.15 -18.05
C LYS A 180 3.90 35.17 -19.45
N THR A 181 3.27 34.07 -19.87
CA THR A 181 2.77 33.86 -21.24
C THR A 181 1.23 33.84 -21.23
N LYS A 182 0.61 34.57 -22.17
CA LYS A 182 -0.86 34.63 -22.28
C LYS A 182 -1.44 33.37 -22.91
N ASP A 183 -0.78 32.82 -23.93
CA ASP A 183 -1.19 31.57 -24.57
C ASP A 183 -0.81 30.36 -23.71
N LYS A 184 -1.80 29.49 -23.47
CA LYS A 184 -1.66 28.28 -22.67
C LYS A 184 -0.85 27.20 -23.39
N HIS A 185 -0.93 27.12 -24.71
CA HIS A 185 -0.19 26.11 -25.48
C HIS A 185 1.29 26.45 -25.52
N GLU A 186 1.63 27.72 -25.77
CA GLU A 186 3.01 28.19 -25.68
C GLU A 186 3.59 28.04 -24.26
N ALA A 187 2.82 28.35 -23.21
CA ALA A 187 3.23 28.14 -21.83
C ALA A 187 3.53 26.65 -21.52
N MET A 188 2.70 25.73 -22.02
CA MET A 188 2.93 24.30 -21.83
C MET A 188 4.17 23.82 -22.60
N LYS A 189 4.39 24.31 -23.83
CA LYS A 189 5.61 24.01 -24.59
C LYS A 189 6.87 24.41 -23.81
N LYS A 190 6.91 25.63 -23.28
CA LYS A 190 8.03 26.11 -22.43
C LYS A 190 8.20 25.27 -21.16
N THR A 191 7.08 24.86 -20.57
CA THR A 191 7.07 23.98 -19.39
C THR A 191 7.73 22.63 -19.68
N MET A 192 7.31 21.96 -20.75
CA MET A 192 7.83 20.64 -21.10
C MET A 192 9.30 20.68 -21.52
N ILE A 193 9.75 21.75 -22.19
CA ILE A 193 11.16 21.96 -22.49
C ILE A 193 11.98 22.08 -21.19
N GLY A 194 11.45 22.75 -20.17
CA GLY A 194 12.17 22.95 -18.90
C GLY A 194 12.15 21.75 -17.94
N VAL A 195 11.08 20.96 -17.93
CA VAL A 195 10.85 19.93 -16.89
C VAL A 195 10.79 18.50 -17.44
N GLY A 196 10.51 18.31 -18.74
CA GLY A 196 10.35 16.99 -19.33
C GLY A 196 11.59 16.10 -19.19
N GLY A 197 12.79 16.67 -19.32
CA GLY A 197 14.05 15.95 -19.11
C GLY A 197 14.24 15.49 -17.66
N ALA A 198 13.90 16.35 -16.69
CA ALA A 198 14.00 16.03 -15.26
C ALA A 198 13.02 14.91 -14.86
N VAL A 199 11.77 14.98 -15.34
CA VAL A 199 10.74 13.94 -15.08
C VAL A 199 11.13 12.61 -15.71
N THR A 200 11.61 12.64 -16.97
CA THR A 200 12.10 11.44 -17.67
C THR A 200 13.27 10.80 -16.93
N SER A 201 14.25 11.61 -16.52
CA SER A 201 15.42 11.11 -15.77
C SER A 201 14.99 10.47 -14.45
N ALA A 202 14.13 11.12 -13.68
CA ALA A 202 13.64 10.59 -12.41
C ALA A 202 12.89 9.25 -12.59
N GLY A 203 12.01 9.17 -13.58
CA GLY A 203 11.28 7.94 -13.90
C GLY A 203 12.20 6.81 -14.33
N PHE A 204 13.18 7.10 -15.17
CA PHE A 204 14.13 6.09 -15.63
C PHE A 204 15.00 5.55 -14.49
N THR A 205 15.38 6.40 -13.52
CA THR A 205 16.09 5.95 -12.32
C THR A 205 15.30 4.91 -11.54
N ILE A 206 13.99 5.09 -11.36
CA ILE A 206 13.14 4.12 -10.66
C ILE A 206 13.03 2.83 -11.46
N ILE A 207 12.85 2.90 -12.78
CA ILE A 207 12.74 1.72 -13.66
C ILE A 207 14.04 0.89 -13.60
N VAL A 208 15.20 1.54 -13.69
CA VAL A 208 16.50 0.86 -13.61
C VAL A 208 16.71 0.26 -12.23
N ALA A 209 16.41 1.01 -11.17
CA ALA A 209 16.55 0.53 -9.79
C ALA A 209 15.64 -0.67 -9.50
N SER A 210 14.38 -0.63 -9.93
CA SER A 210 13.45 -1.75 -9.74
C SER A 210 13.83 -2.96 -10.58
N SER A 211 14.40 -2.75 -11.78
CA SER A 211 14.87 -3.84 -12.65
C SER A 211 15.96 -4.70 -12.00
N ILE A 212 16.73 -4.18 -11.05
CA ILE A 212 17.73 -4.96 -10.30
C ILE A 212 17.07 -6.13 -9.55
N LEU A 213 15.82 -5.99 -9.12
CA LEU A 213 15.09 -7.04 -8.41
C LEU A 213 14.85 -8.28 -9.28
N LEU A 214 14.96 -8.19 -10.61
CA LEU A 214 14.93 -9.38 -11.49
C LEU A 214 16.04 -10.39 -11.17
N LEU A 215 17.13 -9.96 -10.53
CA LEU A 215 18.23 -10.81 -10.10
C LEU A 215 17.94 -11.55 -8.79
N CYS A 216 16.82 -11.27 -8.12
CA CYS A 216 16.44 -11.95 -6.89
C CYS A 216 16.05 -13.42 -7.13
N ILE A 217 16.54 -14.31 -6.26
CA ILE A 217 16.23 -15.74 -6.29
C ILE A 217 14.81 -16.00 -5.77
N LEU A 218 14.37 -15.23 -4.77
CA LEU A 218 13.02 -15.38 -4.22
C LEU A 218 12.00 -14.75 -5.18
N LYS A 219 11.14 -15.58 -5.79
CA LYS A 219 10.14 -15.15 -6.79
C LYS A 219 9.26 -13.99 -6.32
N SER A 220 8.95 -13.90 -5.02
CA SER A 220 8.18 -12.78 -4.45
C SER A 220 8.87 -11.43 -4.71
N TYR A 221 10.18 -11.31 -4.43
CA TYR A 221 10.94 -10.10 -4.71
C TYR A 221 11.24 -9.92 -6.19
N GLN A 222 11.44 -11.03 -6.92
CA GLN A 222 11.68 -10.98 -8.35
C GLN A 222 10.52 -10.34 -9.13
N SER A 223 9.28 -10.71 -8.77
CA SER A 223 8.05 -10.18 -9.39
C SER A 223 7.88 -8.66 -9.19
N LEU A 224 8.40 -8.14 -8.08
CA LEU A 224 8.25 -6.75 -7.66
C LEU A 224 8.95 -5.78 -8.64
N GLY A 225 10.11 -6.19 -9.17
CA GLY A 225 10.90 -5.38 -10.10
C GLY A 225 10.15 -4.98 -11.38
N PRO A 226 9.68 -5.97 -12.18
CA PRO A 226 8.89 -5.71 -13.38
C PRO A 226 7.56 -5.03 -13.09
N VAL A 227 6.88 -5.39 -12.01
CA VAL A 227 5.61 -4.78 -11.60
C VAL A 227 5.78 -3.26 -11.40
N ILE A 228 6.79 -2.84 -10.62
CA ILE A 228 7.10 -1.40 -10.45
C ILE A 228 7.56 -0.79 -11.77
N GLY A 229 8.46 -1.46 -12.49
CA GLY A 229 9.06 -0.94 -13.72
C GLY A 229 8.00 -0.59 -14.77
N ILE A 230 7.05 -1.51 -15.02
CA ILE A 230 5.94 -1.32 -15.95
C ILE A 230 5.04 -0.17 -15.48
N ALA A 231 4.66 -0.15 -14.20
CA ALA A 231 3.77 0.88 -13.67
C ALA A 231 4.39 2.28 -13.79
N VAL A 232 5.67 2.43 -13.42
CA VAL A 232 6.38 3.72 -13.52
C VAL A 232 6.62 4.12 -14.97
N PHE A 233 6.89 3.17 -15.86
CA PHE A 233 7.01 3.44 -17.29
C PHE A 233 5.70 3.98 -17.88
N LEU A 234 4.57 3.36 -17.56
CA LEU A 234 3.25 3.85 -17.97
C LEU A 234 2.94 5.22 -17.36
N MET A 235 3.31 5.44 -16.10
CA MET A 235 3.17 6.74 -15.44
C MET A 235 4.02 7.81 -16.12
N LEU A 236 5.22 7.46 -16.58
CA LEU A 236 6.10 8.39 -17.30
C LEU A 236 5.46 8.81 -18.63
N ILE A 237 4.90 7.86 -19.38
CA ILE A 237 4.15 8.15 -20.60
C ILE A 237 2.99 9.10 -20.28
N ALA A 238 2.19 8.80 -19.25
CA ALA A 238 1.07 9.64 -18.83
C ALA A 238 1.53 11.04 -18.37
N ALA A 239 2.64 11.14 -17.64
CA ALA A 239 3.19 12.41 -17.18
C ALA A 239 3.65 13.29 -18.34
N LEU A 240 4.21 12.70 -19.41
CA LEU A 240 4.69 13.46 -20.56
C LEU A 240 3.58 13.80 -21.58
N THR A 241 2.45 13.07 -21.54
CA THR A 241 1.38 13.20 -22.55
C THR A 241 0.05 13.63 -21.93
N LEU A 242 -0.53 12.79 -21.08
CA LEU A 242 -1.85 12.96 -20.49
C LEU A 242 -1.91 14.18 -19.54
N VAL A 243 -0.90 14.36 -18.67
CA VAL A 243 -0.84 15.48 -17.73
C VAL A 243 -0.80 16.84 -18.47
N PRO A 244 0.13 17.08 -19.42
CA PRO A 244 0.14 18.30 -20.23
C PRO A 244 -1.16 18.53 -21.00
N SER A 245 -1.75 17.46 -21.53
CA SER A 245 -3.00 17.53 -22.30
C SER A 245 -4.16 17.99 -21.43
N LEU A 246 -4.36 17.36 -20.27
CA LEU A 246 -5.39 17.74 -19.30
C LEU A 246 -5.18 19.17 -18.79
N MET A 247 -3.93 19.54 -18.48
CA MET A 247 -3.62 20.91 -18.05
C MET A 247 -3.84 21.95 -19.14
N CYS A 248 -3.60 21.65 -20.42
CA CYS A 248 -3.93 22.54 -21.53
C CYS A 248 -5.45 22.70 -21.74
N ILE A 249 -6.23 21.63 -21.54
CA ILE A 249 -7.69 21.67 -21.61
C ILE A 249 -8.23 22.59 -20.51
N MET A 250 -7.75 22.41 -19.27
CA MET A 250 -8.20 23.18 -18.11
C MET A 250 -7.62 24.61 -18.09
N GLY A 251 -6.40 24.81 -18.60
CA GLY A 251 -5.75 26.13 -18.69
C GLY A 251 -5.65 26.84 -17.33
N ARG A 252 -6.00 28.14 -17.32
CA ARG A 252 -5.99 28.97 -16.09
C ARG A 252 -7.04 28.53 -15.06
N PHE A 253 -8.02 27.71 -15.44
CA PHE A 253 -9.02 27.16 -14.53
C PHE A 253 -8.40 26.17 -13.53
N SER A 254 -7.28 25.52 -13.89
CA SER A 254 -6.60 24.58 -12.99
C SER A 254 -6.11 25.21 -11.69
N PHE A 255 -5.84 26.52 -11.65
CA PHE A 255 -5.15 27.18 -10.52
C PHE A 255 -6.07 28.03 -9.63
N PHE A 256 -7.32 27.61 -9.45
CA PHE A 256 -8.31 28.28 -8.59
C PHE A 256 -7.84 28.42 -7.12
N PRO A 257 -8.07 29.54 -6.39
CA PRO A 257 -8.83 30.74 -6.77
C PRO A 257 -7.91 31.88 -7.23
N VAL A 258 -8.02 32.25 -8.51
CA VAL A 258 -7.61 33.58 -8.98
C VAL A 258 -8.90 34.32 -9.30
N ASN A 259 -9.15 35.46 -8.63
CA ASN A 259 -10.37 36.28 -8.68
C ASN A 259 -11.13 36.20 -10.01
N TYR A 260 -12.32 35.58 -10.04
CA TYR A 260 -13.20 35.58 -11.22
C TYR A 260 -14.71 35.67 -10.89
N ASN A 261 -15.44 36.20 -11.88
CA ASN A 261 -16.80 36.75 -11.84
C ASN A 261 -17.93 35.73 -11.57
N LYS A 262 -19.05 36.19 -10.95
CA LYS A 262 -20.16 35.37 -10.40
C LYS A 262 -20.79 34.34 -11.37
N LYS A 263 -20.84 34.59 -12.69
CA LYS A 263 -21.48 33.68 -13.67
C LYS A 263 -20.75 32.33 -13.84
N PHE A 264 -19.43 32.32 -13.70
CA PHE A 264 -18.63 31.09 -13.83
C PHE A 264 -18.72 30.20 -12.56
N LYS A 265 -19.13 30.79 -11.43
CA LYS A 265 -19.36 30.10 -10.16
C LYS A 265 -20.54 29.12 -10.21
N LEU A 266 -21.55 29.42 -11.04
CA LEU A 266 -22.75 28.60 -11.17
C LEU A 266 -22.51 27.37 -12.06
N ILE A 267 -21.82 27.53 -13.19
CA ILE A 267 -21.51 26.45 -14.14
C ILE A 267 -20.57 25.41 -13.49
N THR A 268 -19.64 25.87 -12.67
CA THR A 268 -18.69 25.00 -11.95
C THR A 268 -19.32 24.23 -10.78
N SER A 269 -20.42 24.72 -10.22
CA SER A 269 -21.19 24.02 -9.18
C SER A 269 -22.00 22.83 -9.71
N ILE A 270 -22.27 22.77 -11.01
CA ILE A 270 -23.08 21.71 -11.65
C ILE A 270 -22.17 20.57 -12.13
N ILE A 271 -20.95 20.87 -12.59
CA ILE A 271 -20.04 19.87 -13.19
C ILE A 271 -19.26 19.06 -12.14
N PHE A 272 -19.07 19.57 -10.92
CA PHE A 272 -18.33 18.87 -9.85
C PHE A 272 -19.19 18.75 -8.58
N PRO A 273 -19.71 17.55 -8.22
CA PRO A 273 -20.44 17.34 -6.97
C PRO A 273 -19.58 17.57 -5.71
N PHE A 274 -18.26 17.65 -5.87
CA PHE A 274 -17.30 17.99 -4.82
C PHE A 274 -17.29 19.48 -4.42
N TYR A 275 -18.16 20.33 -4.99
CA TYR A 275 -18.19 21.77 -4.69
C TYR A 275 -18.41 22.07 -3.20
N ALA A 276 -19.18 21.24 -2.49
CA ALA A 276 -19.40 21.38 -1.05
C ALA A 276 -18.11 21.13 -0.25
N VAL A 277 -17.34 20.09 -0.60
CA VAL A 277 -16.05 19.78 0.02
C VAL A 277 -15.03 20.89 -0.26
N ILE A 278 -15.03 21.41 -1.49
CA ILE A 278 -14.20 22.54 -1.94
C ILE A 278 -14.51 23.81 -1.13
N ALA A 279 -15.79 24.13 -0.94
CA ALA A 279 -16.24 25.30 -0.19
C ALA A 279 -15.92 25.19 1.32
N ILE A 280 -16.14 24.02 1.92
CA ILE A 280 -15.78 23.74 3.33
C ILE A 280 -14.27 23.90 3.53
N PHE A 281 -13.45 23.33 2.64
CA PHE A 281 -12.00 23.48 2.71
C PHE A 281 -11.56 24.94 2.54
N GLN A 282 -12.19 25.71 1.64
CA GLN A 282 -11.92 27.14 1.49
C GLN A 282 -12.28 27.96 2.73
N ILE A 283 -13.39 27.65 3.39
CA ILE A 283 -13.80 28.28 4.64
C ILE A 283 -12.79 27.94 5.74
N LEU A 284 -12.41 26.68 5.87
CA LEU A 284 -11.44 26.20 6.85
C LEU A 284 -10.05 26.85 6.62
N TYR A 285 -9.59 26.87 5.37
CA TYR A 285 -8.35 27.53 4.97
C TYR A 285 -8.41 29.03 5.24
N HIS A 286 -9.49 29.73 4.88
CA HIS A 286 -9.64 31.15 5.16
C HIS A 286 -9.60 31.42 6.67
N TYR A 287 -10.28 30.60 7.48
CA TYR A 287 -10.29 30.72 8.93
C TYR A 287 -8.90 30.51 9.56
N ILE A 288 -8.17 29.47 9.15
CA ILE A 288 -6.83 29.15 9.67
C ILE A 288 -5.78 30.17 9.17
N TYR A 289 -5.81 30.54 7.89
CA TYR A 289 -4.75 31.34 7.26
C TYR A 289 -4.98 32.85 7.36
N ALA A 290 -6.23 33.34 7.40
CA ALA A 290 -6.49 34.76 7.65
C ALA A 290 -6.07 35.17 9.07
N LYS A 291 -6.15 34.24 10.03
CA LYS A 291 -5.57 34.40 11.36
C LYS A 291 -4.05 34.51 11.34
N HIS A 292 -3.38 33.81 10.42
CA HIS A 292 -1.91 33.81 10.30
C HIS A 292 -1.33 34.97 9.47
N LYS A 293 -2.02 35.44 8.42
CA LYS A 293 -1.56 36.52 7.54
C LYS A 293 -1.50 37.89 8.24
N LYS A 294 -2.28 38.10 9.30
CA LYS A 294 -2.27 39.36 10.07
C LYS A 294 -0.96 39.59 10.84
N ASN A 295 -0.07 38.58 10.93
CA ASN A 295 1.19 38.64 11.70
C ASN A 295 2.48 38.49 10.87
N VAL A 296 2.43 38.41 9.52
CA VAL A 296 3.65 38.22 8.72
C VAL A 296 4.24 39.58 8.33
N ASN A 297 5.17 40.03 9.17
CA ASN A 297 5.99 41.22 8.98
C ASN A 297 6.96 41.05 7.79
N LYS A 298 7.29 42.14 7.10
CA LYS A 298 7.82 42.18 5.71
C LYS A 298 9.32 41.82 5.54
N ASN A 299 10.01 41.32 6.57
CA ASN A 299 11.47 41.08 6.57
C ASN A 299 11.90 39.66 7.01
N ASN A 300 11.02 38.66 6.97
CA ASN A 300 11.45 37.29 7.25
C ASN A 300 12.16 36.70 6.03
N GLU A 301 13.49 36.73 6.02
CA GLU A 301 14.28 35.68 5.39
C GLU A 301 13.60 34.35 5.75
N GLY A 302 13.12 33.60 4.75
CA GLY A 302 12.34 32.38 5.00
C GLY A 302 13.08 31.44 5.95
N GLN A 303 12.38 30.61 6.72
CA GLN A 303 13.00 29.71 7.72
C GLN A 303 14.21 28.92 7.15
N TYR A 304 14.15 28.55 5.88
CA TYR A 304 15.23 27.88 5.15
C TYR A 304 16.49 28.72 4.92
N ALA A 305 16.39 30.05 4.83
CA ALA A 305 17.54 30.94 4.66
C ALA A 305 18.41 31.00 5.92
N ILE A 306 17.79 30.92 7.11
CA ILE A 306 18.52 30.85 8.39
C ILE A 306 19.35 29.57 8.46
N ILE A 307 18.74 28.45 8.09
CA ILE A 307 19.41 27.13 8.05
C ILE A 307 20.54 27.15 7.03
N ALA A 308 20.28 27.64 5.81
CA ALA A 308 21.29 27.73 4.76
C ALA A 308 22.48 28.59 5.19
N LYS A 309 22.23 29.74 5.81
CA LYS A 309 23.27 30.64 6.34
C LYS A 309 24.12 29.96 7.42
N TRP A 310 23.50 29.15 8.28
CA TRP A 310 24.22 28.39 9.31
C TRP A 310 25.13 27.31 8.70
N VAL A 311 24.61 26.54 7.73
CA VAL A 311 25.38 25.50 7.01
C VAL A 311 26.56 26.11 6.24
N ILE A 312 26.33 27.23 5.55
CA ILE A 312 27.38 27.91 4.77
C ILE A 312 28.45 28.52 5.69
N ASN A 313 28.06 29.13 6.80
CA ASN A 313 29.01 29.82 7.69
C ASN A 313 29.83 28.85 8.55
N LYS A 314 29.34 27.63 8.83
CA LYS A 314 30.03 26.65 9.68
C LYS A 314 29.94 25.19 9.16
N PRO A 315 30.44 24.90 7.94
CA PRO A 315 30.21 23.63 7.26
C PRO A 315 30.77 22.41 8.00
N ILE A 316 31.95 22.55 8.63
CA ILE A 316 32.57 21.46 9.40
C ILE A 316 31.72 21.11 10.63
N THR A 317 31.21 22.11 11.35
CA THR A 317 30.38 21.85 12.53
C THR A 317 29.06 21.19 12.17
N THR A 318 28.42 21.64 11.07
CA THR A 318 27.17 21.04 10.61
C THR A 318 27.38 19.61 10.12
N LEU A 319 28.50 19.32 9.48
CA LEU A 319 28.87 17.98 9.05
C LEU A 319 29.09 17.06 10.25
N ILE A 320 29.87 17.48 11.24
CA ILE A 320 30.14 16.68 12.45
C ILE A 320 28.85 16.38 13.20
N ILE A 321 27.99 17.38 13.39
CA ILE A 321 26.70 17.20 14.07
C ILE A 321 25.82 16.20 13.31
N THR A 322 25.67 16.39 12.00
CA THR A 322 24.81 15.52 11.16
C THR A 322 25.33 14.09 11.13
N CYS A 323 26.64 13.90 10.91
CA CYS A 323 27.26 12.58 10.91
C CYS A 323 27.16 11.90 12.28
N SER A 324 27.34 12.64 13.39
CA SER A 324 27.23 12.09 14.74
C SER A 324 25.81 11.59 15.02
N ILE A 325 24.79 12.34 14.59
CA ILE A 325 23.38 11.92 14.71
C ILE A 325 23.14 10.66 13.89
N LEU A 326 23.56 10.64 12.62
CA LEU A 326 23.39 9.47 11.74
C LEU A 326 24.12 8.22 12.27
N LEU A 327 25.34 8.38 12.79
CA LEU A 327 26.09 7.29 13.43
C LEU A 327 25.41 6.77 14.69
N THR A 328 24.82 7.65 15.50
CA THR A 328 24.06 7.25 16.69
C THR A 328 22.79 6.48 16.30
N MET A 329 22.09 6.90 15.24
CA MET A 329 20.94 6.13 14.73
C MET A 329 21.36 4.77 14.17
N PHE A 330 22.56 4.67 13.59
CA PHE A 330 23.10 3.43 13.06
C PHE A 330 23.39 2.39 14.16
N THR A 331 23.67 2.77 15.40
CA THR A 331 23.93 1.78 16.47
C THR A 331 22.74 0.87 16.76
N GLY A 332 21.51 1.30 16.44
CA GLY A 332 20.31 0.46 16.57
C GLY A 332 20.33 -0.78 15.67
N LEU A 333 21.06 -0.75 14.55
CA LEU A 333 21.22 -1.91 13.66
C LEU A 333 22.10 -3.01 14.25
N ILE A 334 23.05 -2.66 15.12
CA ILE A 334 24.03 -3.62 15.69
C ILE A 334 23.33 -4.67 16.55
N ASN A 335 22.22 -4.31 17.21
CA ASN A 335 21.47 -5.20 18.08
C ASN A 335 20.19 -5.77 17.44
N ALA A 336 19.96 -5.50 16.16
CA ALA A 336 18.78 -5.99 15.46
C ALA A 336 18.85 -7.51 15.29
N LYS A 337 17.98 -8.25 15.99
CA LYS A 337 17.82 -9.69 15.81
C LYS A 337 16.65 -9.94 14.85
N PRO A 338 16.86 -10.58 13.69
CA PRO A 338 15.76 -10.97 12.82
C PRO A 338 14.89 -12.02 13.53
N THR A 339 13.58 -11.74 13.61
CA THR A 339 12.58 -12.69 14.10
C THR A 339 12.00 -13.44 12.89
N TYR A 340 11.88 -14.76 13.01
CA TYR A 340 11.27 -15.64 12.01
C TYR A 340 9.93 -16.23 12.47
N ASP A 341 9.44 -15.75 13.62
CA ASP A 341 8.15 -16.15 14.17
C ASP A 341 7.02 -15.48 13.38
N GLN A 342 6.35 -16.27 12.54
CA GLN A 342 5.23 -15.82 11.73
C GLN A 342 3.96 -15.59 12.58
N LEU A 343 3.80 -16.28 13.71
CA LEU A 343 2.66 -16.10 14.61
C LEU A 343 2.72 -14.75 15.31
N ALA A 344 3.92 -14.28 15.65
CA ALA A 344 4.14 -12.95 16.23
C ALA A 344 3.74 -11.79 15.30
N SER A 345 3.58 -12.05 13.99
CA SER A 345 3.10 -11.06 13.02
C SER A 345 1.57 -10.92 12.98
N LEU A 346 0.84 -11.86 13.57
CA LEU A 346 -0.61 -11.86 13.62
C LEU A 346 -1.13 -11.16 14.89
N PRO A 347 -2.35 -10.59 14.85
CA PRO A 347 -3.02 -10.10 16.05
C PRO A 347 -3.19 -11.21 17.10
N ASN A 348 -2.94 -10.90 18.38
CA ASN A 348 -3.07 -11.85 19.49
C ASN A 348 -4.46 -12.51 19.61
N ASN A 349 -5.49 -11.94 19.00
CA ASN A 349 -6.85 -12.48 19.04
C ASN A 349 -7.17 -13.45 17.90
N ALA A 350 -6.29 -13.64 16.93
CA ALA A 350 -6.50 -14.54 15.80
C ALA A 350 -6.60 -16.00 16.25
N ASP A 351 -7.48 -16.77 15.61
CA ASP A 351 -7.74 -18.16 15.98
C ASP A 351 -6.48 -19.02 15.81
N SER A 352 -5.63 -18.73 14.82
CA SER A 352 -4.35 -19.42 14.64
C SER A 352 -3.38 -19.20 15.80
N VAL A 353 -3.27 -17.97 16.32
CA VAL A 353 -2.41 -17.68 17.49
C VAL A 353 -2.91 -18.44 18.71
N LYS A 354 -4.20 -18.32 19.03
CA LYS A 354 -4.81 -19.01 20.18
C LYS A 354 -4.73 -20.53 20.05
N SER A 355 -4.95 -21.07 18.85
CA SER A 355 -4.85 -22.51 18.61
C SER A 355 -3.43 -23.01 18.86
N PHE A 356 -2.41 -22.26 18.42
CA PHE A 356 -1.02 -22.63 18.63
C PHE A 356 -0.60 -22.52 20.11
N GLU A 357 -1.06 -21.50 20.82
CA GLU A 357 -0.85 -21.37 22.27
C GLU A 357 -1.48 -22.54 23.04
N LEU A 358 -2.72 -22.91 22.72
CA LEU A 358 -3.42 -24.04 23.32
C LEU A 358 -2.68 -25.36 23.08
N LEU A 359 -2.17 -25.56 21.85
CA LEU A 359 -1.34 -26.72 21.54
C LEU A 359 -0.01 -26.71 22.30
N ARG A 360 0.64 -25.55 22.40
CA ARG A 360 1.91 -25.38 23.13
C ARG A 360 1.79 -25.65 24.63
N GLU A 361 0.63 -25.37 25.23
CA GLU A 361 0.35 -25.70 26.63
C GLU A 361 0.03 -27.20 26.82
N GLY A 362 -0.58 -27.84 25.81
CA GLY A 362 -1.01 -29.24 25.89
C GLY A 362 0.07 -30.27 25.55
N PHE A 363 0.98 -29.96 24.62
CA PHE A 363 1.98 -30.89 24.09
C PHE A 363 3.40 -30.53 24.55
N ASN A 364 4.32 -31.51 24.57
CA ASN A 364 5.69 -31.26 24.98
C ASN A 364 6.47 -30.46 23.90
N PRO A 365 7.54 -29.73 24.29
CA PRO A 365 8.40 -29.06 23.32
C PRO A 365 8.97 -30.04 22.28
N GLY A 366 8.78 -29.73 20.99
CA GLY A 366 9.26 -30.55 19.86
C GLY A 366 8.23 -31.49 19.24
N GLU A 367 7.08 -31.73 19.89
CA GLU A 367 6.01 -32.59 19.35
C GLU A 367 5.14 -31.88 18.29
N LEU A 368 5.01 -30.55 18.36
CA LEU A 368 4.09 -29.78 17.52
C LEU A 368 4.65 -29.38 16.14
N ALA A 369 5.97 -29.37 16.00
CA ALA A 369 6.66 -28.99 14.77
C ALA A 369 7.97 -29.80 14.65
N PRO A 370 7.87 -31.13 14.48
CA PRO A 370 9.04 -31.97 14.35
C PRO A 370 9.80 -31.63 13.05
N VAL A 371 11.10 -31.91 13.04
CA VAL A 371 11.87 -31.89 11.79
C VAL A 371 11.51 -33.15 11.02
N GLU A 372 10.85 -32.98 9.88
CA GLU A 372 10.44 -34.09 9.01
C GLU A 372 11.60 -34.48 8.07
N VAL A 373 11.84 -35.79 7.93
CA VAL A 373 12.80 -36.34 6.97
C VAL A 373 11.99 -36.99 5.85
N TYR A 374 12.05 -36.39 4.66
CA TYR A 374 11.41 -36.94 3.47
C TYR A 374 12.33 -37.96 2.81
N VAL A 375 11.80 -39.15 2.52
CA VAL A 375 12.46 -40.22 1.77
C VAL A 375 11.56 -40.53 0.58
N ASP A 376 12.13 -40.49 -0.63
CA ASP A 376 11.45 -40.79 -1.90
C ASP A 376 11.85 -42.18 -2.39
#